data_AF-A0A2N2W678-F1
#
_entry.id   AF-A0A2N2W678-F1
#
_cell.length_a   1.000
_cell.length_b   1.000
_cell.length_c   1.000
_cell.angle_alpha   90.00
_cell.angle_beta   90.00
_cell.angle_gamma   90.00
#
_symmetry.space_group_name_H-M   'P 1'
#
loop_
_entity.id
_entity.type
_entity.pdbx_description
1 polymer ?
#
loop_
_entity_poly.entity_id
_entity_poly.type
_entity_poly.pdbx_seq_one_letter_code
_entity_poly.pdbx_strand_id
1 'polypeptide(L)'
;MRAILVIILFLMIIPVKGQVKPCAPVNNIPENDRAFDDGERVVYVINYTWGVIKTDVGEAVVSLKRLSDNVYGDYFHSIITGYSYKFYEMFFKVKDLFESKFNTTNGRPFYFHRDISEGRYRMKNWYKFNPDYSINANVQRLDQPSKDTLLKGRECTFDLVSLFYFSRNMDFSKILPGVEQPISFAIDDEIFDLYYRYIGPEIKRVPGMGQFRTLKFAARVVVGEVFSGKEELVIWVSDDKNRIPLMFETPIIVGKVTGRISSYKNLKHPLSSKIR
;
A
#
# COMPACT_ATOMS: atom_id res chain seq x y z
N MET A 1 29.02 -19.78 67.10
CA MET A 1 28.36 -18.79 66.21
C MET A 1 28.72 -19.14 64.77
N ARG A 2 27.83 -19.87 64.08
CA ARG A 2 28.00 -20.30 62.69
C ARG A 2 27.24 -19.35 61.79
N ALA A 3 27.91 -18.85 60.77
CA ALA A 3 27.49 -17.76 59.92
C ALA A 3 27.02 -18.27 58.55
N ILE A 4 26.16 -17.46 57.94
CA ILE A 4 25.83 -17.33 56.51
C ILE A 4 24.78 -18.29 55.95
N LEU A 5 23.55 -17.78 55.92
CA LEU A 5 22.41 -18.25 55.14
C LEU A 5 22.61 -17.82 53.68
N VAL A 6 22.90 -18.77 52.78
CA VAL A 6 22.97 -18.52 51.33
C VAL A 6 21.55 -18.59 50.77
N ILE A 7 20.97 -17.45 50.40
CA ILE A 7 19.72 -17.37 49.66
C ILE A 7 20.05 -17.58 48.17
N ILE A 8 19.80 -18.79 47.67
CA ILE A 8 19.74 -19.08 46.23
C ILE A 8 18.47 -18.40 45.69
N LEU A 9 18.66 -17.27 45.00
CA LEU A 9 17.60 -16.64 44.22
C LEU A 9 17.53 -17.39 42.88
N PHE A 10 16.60 -18.34 42.76
CA PHE A 10 16.25 -18.96 41.49
C PHE A 10 15.59 -17.89 40.60
N LEU A 11 16.40 -17.20 39.80
CA LEU A 11 15.91 -16.41 38.67
C LEU A 11 15.32 -17.40 37.66
N MET A 12 14.01 -17.63 37.75
CA MET A 12 13.27 -18.23 36.63
C MET A 12 13.42 -17.26 35.46
N ILE A 13 14.27 -17.63 34.50
CA ILE A 13 14.29 -17.03 33.17
C ILE A 13 12.96 -17.44 32.55
N ILE A 14 11.94 -16.59 32.73
CA ILE A 14 10.71 -16.71 31.95
C ILE A 14 11.17 -16.50 30.50
N PRO A 15 10.99 -17.48 29.60
CA PRO A 15 11.25 -17.25 28.18
C PRO A 15 10.33 -16.10 27.77
N VAL A 16 10.91 -14.95 27.44
CA VAL A 16 10.20 -13.85 26.81
C VAL A 16 9.69 -14.43 25.50
N LYS A 17 8.42 -14.86 25.49
CA LYS A 17 7.68 -15.16 24.27
C LYS A 17 7.89 -13.93 23.38
N GLY A 18 8.54 -14.12 22.24
CA GLY A 18 8.87 -13.04 21.32
C GLY A 18 7.64 -12.16 21.14
N GLN A 19 7.77 -10.88 21.48
CA GLN A 19 6.67 -9.93 21.36
C GLN A 19 6.19 -9.97 19.91
N VAL A 20 4.94 -10.40 19.71
CA VAL A 20 4.29 -10.35 18.41
C VAL A 20 4.38 -8.88 17.97
N LYS A 21 5.06 -8.62 16.84
CA LYS A 21 5.18 -7.25 16.33
C LYS A 21 3.77 -6.65 16.23
N PRO A 22 3.53 -5.43 16.71
CA PRO A 22 2.21 -4.81 16.64
C PRO A 22 1.74 -4.72 15.17
N CYS A 23 0.43 -4.85 14.98
CA CYS A 23 -0.20 -4.82 13.66
C CYS A 23 -1.45 -3.93 13.67
N ALA A 24 -1.80 -3.39 12.50
CA ALA A 24 -3.08 -2.73 12.33
C ALA A 24 -4.22 -3.76 12.50
N PRO A 25 -5.27 -3.45 13.29
CA PRO A 25 -6.36 -4.38 13.53
C PRO A 25 -7.15 -4.61 12.23
N VAL A 26 -7.36 -5.87 11.88
CA VAL A 26 -8.14 -6.29 10.71
C VAL A 26 -9.56 -6.61 11.16
N ASN A 27 -10.45 -5.63 11.05
CA ASN A 27 -11.84 -5.77 11.45
C ASN A 27 -12.72 -6.02 10.22
N ASN A 28 -13.86 -6.69 10.45
CA ASN A 28 -14.92 -6.75 9.45
C ASN A 28 -15.50 -5.35 9.21
N ILE A 29 -15.67 -4.99 7.94
CA ILE A 29 -16.16 -3.70 7.49
C ILE A 29 -17.58 -3.91 6.93
N PRO A 30 -18.63 -3.41 7.61
CA PRO A 30 -19.99 -3.48 7.12
C PRO A 30 -20.10 -2.94 5.71
N GLU A 31 -20.92 -3.58 4.87
CA GLU A 31 -21.01 -3.22 3.45
C GLU A 31 -21.33 -1.74 3.26
N ASN A 32 -22.24 -1.15 4.04
CA ASN A 32 -22.59 0.27 3.95
C ASN A 32 -21.47 1.23 4.35
N ASP A 33 -20.54 0.80 5.20
CA ASP A 33 -19.48 1.64 5.76
C ASP A 33 -18.19 1.61 4.93
N ARG A 34 -18.04 0.66 4.00
CA ARG A 34 -16.86 0.57 3.13
C ARG A 34 -16.65 1.86 2.33
N ALA A 35 -15.40 2.19 2.06
CA ALA A 35 -14.99 3.38 1.32
C ALA A 35 -15.15 3.28 -0.21
N PHE A 36 -15.43 2.08 -0.73
CA PHE A 36 -15.52 1.77 -2.17
C PHE A 36 -16.51 0.62 -2.41
N ASP A 37 -16.88 0.41 -3.67
CA ASP A 37 -17.76 -0.67 -4.12
C ASP A 37 -17.45 -1.11 -5.58
N ASP A 38 -18.23 -2.05 -6.11
CA ASP A 38 -18.11 -2.53 -7.48
C ASP A 38 -18.06 -1.40 -8.52
N GLY A 39 -17.21 -1.59 -9.53
CA GLY A 39 -17.12 -0.73 -10.70
C GLY A 39 -16.33 0.56 -10.47
N GLU A 40 -15.74 0.78 -9.29
CA GLU A 40 -14.86 1.92 -9.03
C GLU A 40 -13.69 1.93 -10.03
N ARG A 41 -13.44 3.10 -10.61
CA ARG A 41 -12.28 3.33 -11.48
C ARG A 41 -11.64 4.67 -11.16
N VAL A 42 -10.34 4.68 -10.96
CA VAL A 42 -9.55 5.88 -10.63
C VAL A 42 -8.37 5.97 -11.57
N VAL A 43 -8.11 7.17 -12.10
CA VAL A 43 -6.93 7.44 -12.93
C VAL A 43 -6.04 8.43 -12.21
N TYR A 44 -4.76 8.12 -12.16
CA TYR A 44 -3.69 8.95 -11.64
C TYR A 44 -2.77 9.34 -12.77
N VAL A 45 -2.34 10.60 -12.79
CA VAL A 45 -1.27 11.07 -13.66
C VAL A 45 0.01 11.17 -12.83
N ILE A 46 1.09 10.63 -13.39
CA ILE A 46 2.42 10.63 -12.78
C ILE A 46 3.23 11.78 -13.36
N ASN A 47 3.85 12.55 -12.48
CA ASN A 47 4.66 13.71 -12.80
C ASN A 47 6.09 13.47 -12.34
N TYR A 48 7.05 13.81 -13.19
CA TYR A 48 8.45 13.88 -12.82
C TYR A 48 8.87 15.36 -12.73
N THR A 49 9.55 15.70 -11.64
CA THR A 49 10.10 17.04 -11.41
C THR A 49 11.60 16.96 -11.24
N TRP A 50 12.34 17.69 -12.08
CA TRP A 50 13.80 17.81 -12.00
C TRP A 50 14.21 19.27 -12.18
N GLY A 51 14.76 19.86 -11.11
CA GLY A 51 15.02 21.29 -11.05
C GLY A 51 13.75 22.11 -11.28
N VAL A 52 13.74 22.91 -12.34
CA VAL A 52 12.58 23.74 -12.75
C VAL A 52 11.62 23.03 -13.69
N ILE A 53 12.01 21.87 -14.25
CA ILE A 53 11.18 21.14 -15.21
C ILE A 53 10.22 20.25 -14.44
N LYS A 54 8.92 20.41 -14.72
CA LYS A 54 7.85 19.54 -14.23
C LYS A 54 7.04 19.03 -15.41
N THR A 55 6.88 17.71 -15.52
CA THR A 55 6.25 17.12 -16.69
C THR A 55 5.45 15.86 -16.36
N ASP A 56 4.33 15.67 -17.05
CA ASP A 56 3.47 14.50 -16.90
C ASP A 56 4.09 13.36 -17.73
N VAL A 57 4.55 12.29 -17.08
CA VAL A 57 5.35 11.22 -17.71
C VAL A 57 4.58 9.93 -17.96
N GLY A 58 3.41 9.76 -17.35
CA GLY A 58 2.61 8.55 -17.48
C GLY A 58 1.33 8.58 -16.66
N GLU A 59 0.62 7.46 -16.66
CA GLU A 59 -0.64 7.27 -15.94
C GLU A 59 -0.66 5.92 -15.22
N ALA A 60 -1.39 5.90 -14.10
CA ALA A 60 -1.80 4.67 -13.43
C ALA A 60 -3.33 4.62 -13.37
N VAL A 61 -3.89 3.47 -13.72
CA VAL A 61 -5.34 3.24 -13.80
C VAL A 61 -5.69 2.13 -12.84
N VAL A 62 -6.53 2.43 -11.85
CA VAL A 62 -7.07 1.49 -10.87
C VAL A 62 -8.50 1.16 -11.28
N SER A 63 -8.84 -0.13 -11.35
CA SER A 63 -10.21 -0.59 -11.63
C SER A 63 -10.59 -1.71 -10.67
N LEU A 64 -11.79 -1.63 -10.11
CA LEU A 64 -12.32 -2.58 -9.14
C LEU A 64 -13.56 -3.29 -9.69
N LYS A 65 -13.63 -4.59 -9.48
CA LYS A 65 -14.82 -5.40 -9.73
C LYS A 65 -15.16 -6.27 -8.53
N ARG A 66 -16.45 -6.39 -8.20
CA ARG A 66 -16.96 -7.41 -7.28
C ARG A 66 -17.32 -8.65 -8.09
N LEU A 67 -16.80 -9.79 -7.66
CA LEU A 67 -17.02 -11.10 -8.27
C LEU A 67 -17.40 -12.11 -7.18
N SER A 68 -17.87 -13.27 -7.60
CA SER A 68 -18.24 -14.35 -6.67
C SER A 68 -17.88 -15.70 -7.29
N ASP A 69 -17.38 -16.62 -6.47
CA ASP A 69 -17.14 -18.00 -6.85
C ASP A 69 -17.40 -18.99 -5.68
N ASN A 70 -17.39 -20.29 -6.00
CA ASN A 70 -17.70 -21.35 -5.03
C ASN A 70 -16.58 -21.58 -3.98
N VAL A 71 -15.38 -21.06 -4.20
CA VAL A 71 -14.19 -21.29 -3.35
C VAL A 71 -14.04 -20.17 -2.33
N TYR A 72 -14.22 -18.93 -2.76
CA TYR A 72 -13.94 -17.72 -1.97
C TYR A 72 -15.20 -16.91 -1.63
N GLY A 73 -16.37 -17.26 -2.20
CA GLY A 73 -17.58 -16.47 -2.07
C GLY A 73 -17.43 -15.11 -2.76
N ASP A 74 -18.02 -14.07 -2.18
CA ASP A 74 -17.91 -12.70 -2.70
C ASP A 74 -16.53 -12.08 -2.42
N TYR A 75 -15.85 -11.65 -3.48
CA TYR A 75 -14.56 -10.99 -3.42
C TYR A 75 -14.47 -9.78 -4.35
N PHE A 76 -13.53 -8.90 -4.05
CA PHE A 76 -13.12 -7.84 -4.96
C PHE A 76 -11.91 -8.29 -5.78
N HIS A 77 -11.92 -7.95 -7.05
CA HIS A 77 -10.83 -8.11 -7.99
C HIS A 77 -10.41 -6.74 -8.50
N SER A 78 -9.22 -6.30 -8.12
CA SER A 78 -8.66 -5.03 -8.56
C SER A 78 -7.52 -5.24 -9.53
N ILE A 79 -7.54 -4.46 -10.61
CA ILE A 79 -6.46 -4.38 -11.59
C ILE A 79 -5.93 -2.95 -11.59
N ILE A 80 -4.61 -2.80 -11.43
CA ILE A 80 -3.88 -1.55 -11.57
C ILE A 80 -2.91 -1.68 -12.74
N THR A 81 -3.02 -0.79 -13.73
CA THR A 81 -2.05 -0.71 -14.82
C THR A 81 -1.31 0.62 -14.79
N GLY A 82 0.02 0.60 -14.87
CA GLY A 82 0.87 1.79 -15.00
C GLY A 82 1.55 1.82 -16.36
N TYR A 83 1.58 2.98 -17.02
CA TYR A 83 2.34 3.14 -18.26
C TYR A 83 2.92 4.54 -18.41
N SER A 84 4.11 4.63 -19.00
CA SER A 84 4.70 5.90 -19.45
C SER A 84 4.06 6.36 -20.75
N TYR A 85 3.92 7.67 -20.97
CA TYR A 85 3.45 8.18 -22.26
C TYR A 85 4.48 7.94 -23.38
N LYS A 86 4.00 7.75 -24.61
CA LYS A 86 4.80 7.40 -25.78
C LYS A 86 6.04 8.29 -26.00
N PHE A 87 5.93 9.58 -25.72
CA PHE A 87 7.07 10.52 -25.83
C PHE A 87 8.20 10.20 -24.84
N TYR A 88 7.89 9.71 -23.63
CA TYR A 88 8.89 9.37 -22.62
C TYR A 88 9.40 7.92 -22.71
N GLU A 89 8.67 7.04 -23.42
CA GLU A 89 9.09 5.64 -23.61
C GLU A 89 10.47 5.51 -24.27
N MET A 90 10.90 6.49 -25.07
CA MET A 90 12.22 6.51 -25.70
C MET A 90 13.37 6.68 -24.70
N PHE A 91 13.09 7.22 -23.50
CA PHE A 91 14.07 7.39 -22.43
C PHE A 91 13.92 6.30 -21.37
N PHE A 92 12.69 6.06 -20.91
CA PHE A 92 12.39 5.04 -19.91
C PHE A 92 10.94 4.57 -20.05
N LYS A 93 10.76 3.38 -20.63
CA LYS A 93 9.43 2.77 -20.80
C LYS A 93 8.98 2.08 -19.52
N VAL A 94 7.78 2.42 -19.06
CA VAL A 94 7.08 1.74 -17.96
C VAL A 94 5.83 1.06 -18.50
N LYS A 95 5.62 -0.20 -18.12
CA LYS A 95 4.40 -0.96 -18.37
C LYS A 95 4.22 -1.98 -17.25
N ASP A 96 3.40 -1.61 -16.28
CA ASP A 96 3.20 -2.41 -15.07
C ASP A 96 1.77 -2.85 -14.93
N LEU A 97 1.59 -4.02 -14.33
CA LEU A 97 0.32 -4.63 -13.99
C LEU A 97 0.40 -5.12 -12.55
N PHE A 98 -0.62 -4.77 -11.76
CA PHE A 98 -0.87 -5.35 -10.45
C PHE A 98 -2.31 -5.85 -10.44
N GLU A 99 -2.50 -7.09 -10.02
CA GLU A 99 -3.79 -7.75 -9.87
C GLU A 99 -3.89 -8.26 -8.43
N SER A 100 -4.99 -7.98 -7.75
CA SER A 100 -5.26 -8.57 -6.43
C SER A 100 -6.72 -8.99 -6.32
N LYS A 101 -6.93 -10.13 -5.66
CA LYS A 101 -8.25 -10.60 -5.26
C LYS A 101 -8.30 -10.72 -3.74
N PHE A 102 -9.29 -10.06 -3.15
CA PHE A 102 -9.40 -9.92 -1.71
C PHE A 102 -10.85 -9.96 -1.22
N ASN A 103 -11.03 -10.46 0.00
CA ASN A 103 -12.34 -10.66 0.59
C ASN A 103 -13.08 -9.33 0.77
N THR A 104 -14.38 -9.30 0.47
CA THR A 104 -15.19 -8.10 0.60
C THR A 104 -15.34 -7.63 2.05
N THR A 105 -15.26 -8.53 3.04
CA THR A 105 -15.54 -8.26 4.46
C THR A 105 -14.41 -7.55 5.17
N ASN A 106 -13.17 -8.03 5.04
CA ASN A 106 -12.02 -7.55 5.82
C ASN A 106 -10.83 -7.11 4.94
N GLY A 107 -10.96 -7.19 3.62
CA GLY A 107 -9.90 -6.82 2.69
C GLY A 107 -8.74 -7.82 2.62
N ARG A 108 -8.85 -8.99 3.26
CA ARG A 108 -7.78 -10.00 3.24
C ARG A 108 -7.57 -10.53 1.82
N PRO A 109 -6.35 -10.46 1.27
CA PRO A 109 -6.05 -11.02 -0.03
C PRO A 109 -5.98 -12.55 0.03
N PHE A 110 -6.27 -13.18 -1.10
CA PHE A 110 -6.01 -14.61 -1.33
C PHE A 110 -5.19 -14.84 -2.60
N TYR A 111 -5.13 -13.86 -3.48
CA TYR A 111 -4.36 -13.89 -4.72
C TYR A 111 -3.77 -12.51 -5.01
N PHE A 112 -2.52 -12.50 -5.46
CA PHE A 112 -1.88 -11.33 -6.03
C PHE A 112 -0.99 -11.72 -7.21
N HIS A 113 -0.97 -10.88 -8.23
CA HIS A 113 -0.02 -10.97 -9.32
C HIS A 113 0.52 -9.58 -9.66
N ARG A 114 1.83 -9.51 -9.88
CA ARG A 114 2.54 -8.33 -10.36
C ARG A 114 3.36 -8.72 -11.58
N ASP A 115 3.26 -7.93 -12.65
CA ASP A 115 4.08 -8.04 -13.86
C ASP A 115 4.58 -6.64 -14.21
N ILE A 116 5.88 -6.40 -14.05
CA ILE A 116 6.48 -5.08 -14.21
C ILE A 116 7.48 -5.07 -15.35
N SER A 117 7.47 -3.96 -16.07
CA SER A 117 8.34 -3.72 -17.21
C SER A 117 8.79 -2.27 -17.25
N GLU A 118 9.90 -2.01 -16.58
CA GLU A 118 10.49 -0.67 -16.40
C GLU A 118 11.89 -0.62 -17.03
N GLY A 119 12.04 0.05 -18.17
CA GLY A 119 13.31 0.10 -18.90
C GLY A 119 13.80 -1.30 -19.27
N ARG A 120 14.93 -1.74 -18.68
CA ARG A 120 15.48 -3.11 -18.81
C ARG A 120 15.04 -4.07 -17.71
N TYR A 121 14.42 -3.56 -16.65
CA TYR A 121 14.00 -4.36 -15.51
C TYR A 121 12.68 -5.06 -15.81
N ARG A 122 12.66 -6.39 -15.67
CA ARG A 122 11.43 -7.20 -15.80
C ARG A 122 11.33 -8.11 -14.59
N MET A 123 10.14 -8.19 -14.03
CA MET A 123 9.85 -9.12 -12.95
C MET A 123 8.38 -9.51 -12.94
N LYS A 124 8.13 -10.76 -12.59
CA LYS A 124 6.81 -11.28 -12.27
C LYS A 124 6.81 -11.83 -10.86
N ASN A 125 5.71 -11.63 -10.16
CA ASN A 125 5.52 -12.10 -8.81
C ASN A 125 4.08 -12.59 -8.64
N TRP A 126 3.91 -13.73 -7.98
CA TRP A 126 2.62 -14.31 -7.65
C TRP A 126 2.56 -14.66 -6.17
N TYR A 127 1.46 -14.28 -5.52
CA TYR A 127 1.16 -14.70 -4.16
C TYR A 127 -0.14 -15.48 -4.10
N LYS A 128 -0.10 -16.56 -3.34
CA LYS A 128 -1.27 -17.22 -2.79
C LYS A 128 -1.21 -17.10 -1.27
N PHE A 129 -2.18 -16.38 -0.71
CA PHE A 129 -2.30 -16.25 0.75
C PHE A 129 -3.15 -17.40 1.28
N ASN A 130 -2.62 -18.12 2.26
CA ASN A 130 -3.25 -19.29 2.85
C ASN A 130 -4.09 -18.90 4.08
N PRO A 131 -5.03 -19.77 4.51
CA PRO A 131 -5.85 -19.53 5.70
C PRO A 131 -5.03 -19.33 6.98
N ASP A 132 -3.89 -20.00 7.11
CA ASP A 132 -2.94 -19.90 8.24
C ASP A 132 -2.04 -18.66 8.20
N TYR A 133 -2.31 -17.72 7.28
CA TYR A 133 -1.54 -16.50 7.02
C TYR A 133 -0.19 -16.70 6.36
N SER A 134 0.24 -17.93 6.08
CA SER A 134 1.40 -18.16 5.23
C SER A 134 1.13 -17.72 3.79
N ILE A 135 2.19 -17.37 3.06
CA ILE A 135 2.08 -16.89 1.68
C ILE A 135 3.02 -17.71 0.81
N ASN A 136 2.48 -18.43 -0.17
CA ASN A 136 3.28 -19.01 -1.23
C ASN A 136 3.63 -17.92 -2.24
N ALA A 137 4.90 -17.56 -2.30
CA ALA A 137 5.45 -16.58 -3.22
C ALA A 137 6.24 -17.25 -4.34
N ASN A 138 5.93 -16.88 -5.58
CA ASN A 138 6.73 -17.25 -6.75
C ASN A 138 7.24 -15.95 -7.39
N VAL A 139 8.56 -15.80 -7.47
CA VAL A 139 9.20 -14.61 -8.06
C VAL A 139 10.04 -15.02 -9.25
N GLN A 140 9.85 -14.33 -10.37
CA GLN A 140 10.62 -14.52 -11.60
C GLN A 140 11.21 -13.17 -12.04
N ARG A 141 12.53 -13.03 -11.96
CA ARG A 141 13.26 -11.86 -12.48
C ARG A 141 13.81 -12.16 -13.88
N LEU A 142 14.03 -11.13 -14.68
CA LEU A 142 14.69 -11.29 -15.98
C LEU A 142 16.02 -12.03 -15.82
N ASP A 143 16.30 -12.99 -16.71
CA ASP A 143 17.54 -13.76 -16.75
C ASP A 143 17.86 -14.54 -15.45
N GLN A 144 16.87 -14.78 -14.60
CA GLN A 144 17.01 -15.57 -13.37
C GLN A 144 15.97 -16.70 -13.33
N PRO A 145 16.32 -17.85 -12.71
CA PRO A 145 15.33 -18.90 -12.46
C PRO A 145 14.21 -18.39 -11.55
N SER A 146 13.02 -18.96 -11.71
CA SER A 146 11.91 -18.71 -10.79
C SER A 146 12.28 -19.21 -9.38
N LYS A 147 11.91 -18.44 -8.37
CA LYS A 147 12.15 -18.73 -6.95
C LYS A 147 10.81 -18.87 -6.23
N ASP A 148 10.56 -20.05 -5.68
CA ASP A 148 9.46 -20.29 -4.76
C ASP A 148 9.91 -20.02 -3.32
N THR A 149 9.06 -19.36 -2.53
CA THR A 149 9.34 -19.04 -1.13
C THR A 149 8.04 -19.12 -0.32
N LEU A 150 8.11 -19.69 0.88
CA LEU A 150 7.01 -19.68 1.83
C LEU A 150 7.24 -18.56 2.85
N LEU A 151 6.47 -17.48 2.75
CA LEU A 151 6.57 -16.34 3.65
C LEU A 151 5.68 -16.56 4.88
N LYS A 152 6.19 -16.16 6.05
CA LYS A 152 5.47 -16.24 7.34
C LYS A 152 4.67 -14.97 7.56
N GLY A 153 3.57 -14.84 6.81
CA GLY A 153 2.62 -13.74 6.96
C GLY A 153 1.86 -13.78 8.28
N ARG A 154 1.09 -12.73 8.50
CA ARG A 154 0.21 -12.55 9.66
C ARG A 154 -1.14 -12.01 9.17
N GLU A 155 -2.11 -11.91 10.07
CA GLU A 155 -3.44 -11.39 9.74
C GLU A 155 -3.43 -10.04 9.03
N CYS A 156 -2.50 -9.17 9.41
CA CYS A 156 -2.32 -7.84 8.84
C CYS A 156 -1.34 -7.77 7.66
N THR A 157 -0.92 -8.91 7.10
CA THR A 157 -0.01 -8.93 5.94
C THR A 157 -0.83 -8.93 4.67
N PHE A 158 -0.73 -7.83 3.91
CA PHE A 158 -1.45 -7.63 2.66
C PHE A 158 -0.51 -7.74 1.44
N ASP A 159 -1.07 -7.68 0.24
CA ASP A 159 -0.32 -7.24 -0.95
C ASP A 159 -0.50 -5.72 -1.14
N LEU A 160 0.26 -5.11 -2.05
CA LEU A 160 0.21 -3.66 -2.26
C LEU A 160 -1.19 -3.14 -2.66
N VAL A 161 -1.96 -3.90 -3.42
CA VAL A 161 -3.27 -3.49 -3.95
C VAL A 161 -4.34 -3.69 -2.89
N SER A 162 -4.39 -4.85 -2.24
CA SER A 162 -5.32 -5.07 -1.12
C SER A 162 -5.03 -4.13 0.05
N LEU A 163 -3.77 -3.78 0.29
CA LEU A 163 -3.37 -2.76 1.26
C LEU A 163 -3.91 -1.37 0.91
N PHE A 164 -3.88 -0.97 -0.37
CA PHE A 164 -4.48 0.28 -0.83
C PHE A 164 -5.96 0.34 -0.44
N TYR A 165 -6.74 -0.72 -0.65
CA TYR A 165 -8.15 -0.75 -0.26
C TYR A 165 -8.35 -0.87 1.26
N PHE A 166 -7.57 -1.69 1.94
CA PHE A 166 -7.64 -1.83 3.39
C PHE A 166 -7.39 -0.48 4.10
N SER A 167 -6.36 0.26 3.67
CA SER A 167 -6.03 1.58 4.24
C SER A 167 -7.17 2.60 4.13
N ARG A 168 -7.99 2.53 3.07
CA ARG A 168 -9.17 3.38 2.88
C ARG A 168 -10.28 3.10 3.89
N ASN A 169 -10.26 1.96 4.58
CA ASN A 169 -11.26 1.64 5.61
C ASN A 169 -10.75 1.86 7.03
N MET A 170 -9.46 2.20 7.22
CA MET A 170 -8.89 2.44 8.55
C MET A 170 -9.52 3.64 9.27
N ASP A 171 -9.82 3.47 10.56
CA ASP A 171 -10.30 4.58 11.39
C ASP A 171 -9.14 5.46 11.86
N PHE A 172 -8.99 6.62 11.20
CA PHE A 172 -7.97 7.61 11.54
C PHE A 172 -8.38 8.54 12.70
N SER A 173 -9.62 8.51 13.17
CA SER A 173 -10.11 9.43 14.21
C SER A 173 -9.40 9.28 15.56
N LYS A 174 -8.81 8.10 15.80
CA LYS A 174 -8.10 7.75 17.03
C LYS A 174 -6.58 7.84 16.89
N ILE A 175 -6.07 8.17 15.70
CA ILE A 175 -4.62 8.26 15.46
C ILE A 175 -4.15 9.65 15.83
N LEU A 176 -3.29 9.73 16.83
CA LEU A 176 -2.63 10.98 17.20
C LEU A 176 -1.63 11.39 16.10
N PRO A 177 -1.61 12.67 15.69
CA PRO A 177 -0.61 13.17 14.77
C PRO A 177 0.83 12.85 15.20
N GLY A 178 1.66 12.43 14.25
CA GLY A 178 3.07 12.11 14.45
C GLY A 178 3.35 10.71 15.03
N VAL A 179 2.33 9.96 15.49
CA VAL A 179 2.53 8.61 16.01
C VAL A 179 2.71 7.62 14.85
N GLU A 180 3.79 6.84 14.90
CA GLU A 180 4.09 5.79 13.92
C GLU A 180 3.13 4.61 14.07
N GLN A 181 2.60 4.16 12.94
CA GLN A 181 1.68 3.04 12.84
C GLN A 181 2.26 2.01 11.85
N PRO A 182 2.32 0.72 12.23
CA PRO A 182 2.88 -0.30 11.37
C PRO A 182 1.87 -0.75 10.31
N ILE A 183 2.37 -0.98 9.10
CA ILE A 183 1.70 -1.67 8.01
C ILE A 183 2.62 -2.78 7.52
N SER A 184 2.07 -3.96 7.24
CA SER A 184 2.83 -5.12 6.77
C SER A 184 2.34 -5.54 5.39
N PHE A 185 3.25 -5.75 4.46
CA PHE A 185 2.91 -6.24 3.12
C PHE A 185 3.99 -7.16 2.55
N ALA A 186 3.55 -8.12 1.75
CA ALA A 186 4.45 -8.93 0.95
C ALA A 186 4.85 -8.17 -0.32
N ILE A 187 6.15 -8.15 -0.62
CA ILE A 187 6.69 -7.67 -1.89
C ILE A 187 7.93 -8.50 -2.24
N ASP A 188 8.07 -8.82 -3.51
CA ASP A 188 9.05 -9.77 -4.03
C ASP A 188 9.04 -11.10 -3.25
N ASP A 189 10.16 -11.52 -2.68
CA ASP A 189 10.32 -12.75 -1.91
C ASP A 189 10.39 -12.51 -0.39
N GLU A 190 9.86 -11.38 0.11
CA GLU A 190 9.94 -10.98 1.51
C GLU A 190 8.66 -10.30 2.02
N ILE A 191 8.56 -10.14 3.35
CA ILE A 191 7.53 -9.32 4.01
C ILE A 191 8.18 -8.09 4.58
N PHE A 192 7.66 -6.93 4.21
CA PHE A 192 8.13 -5.63 4.67
C PHE A 192 7.14 -5.04 5.68
N ASP A 193 7.69 -4.53 6.78
CA ASP A 193 6.96 -3.71 7.74
C ASP A 193 7.36 -2.24 7.51
N LEU A 194 6.39 -1.41 7.12
CA LEU A 194 6.56 0.03 6.92
C LEU A 194 5.82 0.78 8.03
N TYR A 195 6.37 1.92 8.44
CA TYR A 195 5.73 2.81 9.40
C TYR A 195 5.24 4.07 8.71
N TYR A 196 3.94 4.36 8.90
CA TYR A 196 3.32 5.61 8.47
C TYR A 196 2.95 6.46 9.67
N ARG A 197 2.83 7.76 9.46
CA ARG A 197 2.37 8.73 10.45
C ARG A 197 1.27 9.57 9.86
N TYR A 198 0.19 9.73 10.60
CA TYR A 198 -0.79 10.78 10.31
C TYR A 198 -0.17 12.13 10.69
N ILE A 199 -0.15 13.08 9.76
CA ILE A 199 0.42 14.41 10.00
C ILE A 199 -0.67 15.38 10.45
N GLY A 200 -1.87 15.28 9.89
CA GLY A 200 -2.98 16.15 10.21
C GLY A 200 -3.84 16.50 8.99
N PRO A 201 -4.91 17.29 9.20
CA PRO A 201 -5.73 17.80 8.12
C PRO A 201 -5.00 18.93 7.36
N GLU A 202 -5.15 18.97 6.04
CA GLU A 202 -4.60 20.01 5.16
C GLU A 202 -5.60 20.34 4.03
N ILE A 203 -5.72 21.62 3.65
CA ILE A 203 -6.38 21.98 2.39
C ILE A 203 -5.36 21.84 1.25
N LYS A 204 -5.56 20.86 0.38
CA LYS A 204 -4.64 20.56 -0.73
C LYS A 204 -5.25 20.95 -2.08
N ARG A 205 -4.52 21.75 -2.86
CA ARG A 205 -4.81 21.96 -4.28
C ARG A 205 -4.28 20.78 -5.09
N VAL A 206 -5.17 20.10 -5.81
CA VAL A 206 -4.85 19.03 -6.74
C VAL A 206 -4.94 19.58 -8.17
N PRO A 207 -3.84 19.65 -8.93
CA PRO A 207 -3.84 20.20 -10.28
C PRO A 207 -4.86 19.50 -11.19
N GLY A 208 -5.68 20.31 -11.88
CA GLY A 208 -6.77 19.83 -12.74
C GLY A 208 -8.05 19.42 -12.02
N MET A 209 -8.04 19.27 -10.69
CA MET A 209 -9.18 18.73 -9.92
C MET A 209 -9.80 19.71 -8.92
N GLY A 210 -9.06 20.72 -8.48
CA GLY A 210 -9.53 21.77 -7.55
C GLY A 210 -8.85 21.68 -6.17
N GLN A 211 -9.51 22.24 -5.15
CA GLN A 211 -9.05 22.17 -3.75
C GLN A 211 -9.88 21.15 -2.96
N PHE A 212 -9.23 20.47 -2.02
CA PHE A 212 -9.84 19.43 -1.21
C PHE A 212 -9.43 19.59 0.25
N ARG A 213 -10.34 19.29 1.18
CA ARG A 213 -9.95 18.90 2.54
C ARG A 213 -9.31 17.53 2.48
N THR A 214 -8.14 17.38 3.09
CA THR A 214 -7.36 16.14 3.01
C THR A 214 -6.80 15.75 4.36
N LEU A 215 -6.58 14.45 4.52
CA LEU A 215 -5.79 13.85 5.60
C LEU A 215 -4.39 13.60 5.05
N LYS A 216 -3.37 14.21 5.66
CA LYS A 216 -1.97 14.07 5.22
C LYS A 216 -1.27 12.96 6.00
N PHE A 217 -0.54 12.12 5.29
CA PHE A 217 0.27 11.05 5.85
C PHE A 217 1.70 11.14 5.33
N ALA A 218 2.64 10.68 6.15
CA ALA A 218 4.03 10.48 5.75
C ALA A 218 4.47 9.06 6.08
N ALA A 219 5.25 8.44 5.19
CA ALA A 219 5.84 7.13 5.38
C ALA A 219 7.32 7.18 5.05
N ARG A 220 8.15 6.54 5.87
CA ARG A 220 9.56 6.37 5.55
C ARG A 220 9.69 5.21 4.57
N VAL A 221 10.27 5.48 3.41
CA VAL A 221 10.53 4.45 2.41
C VAL A 221 11.80 3.69 2.80
N VAL A 222 11.77 2.37 2.65
CA VAL A 222 12.94 1.52 2.91
C VAL A 222 14.04 1.87 1.90
N VAL A 223 15.29 1.95 2.36
CA VAL A 223 16.47 2.19 1.51
C VAL A 223 16.51 1.13 0.40
N GLY A 224 16.71 1.55 -0.85
CA GLY A 224 16.82 0.67 -2.02
C GLY A 224 17.51 1.37 -3.19
N GLU A 225 17.50 0.78 -4.39
CA GLU A 225 18.20 1.34 -5.57
C GLU A 225 17.69 2.73 -5.98
N VAL A 226 16.43 3.06 -5.67
CA VAL A 226 15.77 4.32 -6.05
C VAL A 226 15.64 5.30 -4.87
N PHE A 227 15.78 4.83 -3.62
CA PHE A 227 15.46 5.59 -2.41
C PHE A 227 16.69 5.76 -1.51
N SER A 228 17.00 7.01 -1.14
CA SER A 228 18.12 7.35 -0.24
C SER A 228 17.87 7.00 1.23
N GLY A 229 16.63 6.65 1.60
CA GLY A 229 16.18 6.29 2.96
C GLY A 229 16.07 7.44 3.96
N LYS A 230 16.46 8.67 3.58
CA LYS A 230 16.23 9.89 4.37
C LYS A 230 14.94 10.61 3.97
N GLU A 231 14.28 10.12 2.94
CA GLU A 231 13.18 10.77 2.24
C GLU A 231 11.84 10.16 2.66
N GLU A 232 10.87 11.01 2.94
CA GLU A 232 9.52 10.60 3.32
C GLU A 232 8.60 10.67 2.10
N LEU A 233 7.90 9.58 1.83
CA LEU A 233 6.76 9.57 0.92
C LEU A 233 5.59 10.26 1.63
N VAL A 234 4.98 11.25 0.99
CA VAL A 234 3.85 12.01 1.51
C VAL A 234 2.60 11.68 0.67
N ILE A 235 1.48 11.39 1.34
CA ILE A 235 0.18 11.13 0.69
C ILE A 235 -0.85 12.09 1.26
N TRP A 236 -1.66 12.67 0.37
CA TRP A 236 -2.88 13.40 0.71
C TRP A 236 -4.09 12.56 0.31
N VAL A 237 -4.89 12.19 1.29
CA VAL A 237 -6.10 11.38 1.16
C VAL A 237 -7.33 12.27 1.31
N SER A 238 -8.42 12.02 0.58
CA SER A 238 -9.66 12.79 0.74
C SER A 238 -10.20 12.70 2.17
N ASP A 239 -10.58 13.84 2.74
CA ASP A 239 -11.27 13.90 4.03
C ASP A 239 -12.79 13.75 3.82
N ASP A 240 -13.18 12.54 3.42
CA ASP A 240 -14.57 12.10 3.24
C ASP A 240 -14.67 10.57 3.34
N LYS A 241 -15.86 9.99 3.12
CA LYS A 241 -16.06 8.54 3.24
C LYS A 241 -15.35 7.71 2.17
N ASN A 242 -14.91 8.29 1.05
CA ASN A 242 -14.18 7.53 0.03
C ASN A 242 -12.72 7.27 0.43
N ARG A 243 -12.15 8.18 1.25
CA ARG A 243 -10.73 8.19 1.66
C ARG A 243 -9.81 7.89 0.48
N ILE A 244 -10.10 8.46 -0.68
CA ILE A 244 -9.36 8.19 -1.91
C ILE A 244 -8.04 8.97 -1.87
N PRO A 245 -6.88 8.34 -2.16
CA PRO A 245 -5.65 9.09 -2.35
C PRO A 245 -5.82 10.08 -3.49
N LEU A 246 -5.60 11.37 -3.20
CA LEU A 246 -5.75 12.45 -4.17
C LEU A 246 -4.41 12.84 -4.78
N MET A 247 -3.34 12.74 -3.99
CA MET A 247 -1.99 13.10 -4.41
C MET A 247 -0.97 12.35 -3.55
N PHE A 248 0.16 11.98 -4.15
CA PHE A 248 1.33 11.52 -3.42
C PHE A 248 2.58 12.16 -3.99
N GLU A 249 3.61 12.26 -3.15
CA GLU A 249 4.89 12.82 -3.50
C GLU A 249 5.98 11.96 -2.86
N THR A 250 6.95 11.52 -3.67
CA THR A 250 8.14 10.83 -3.18
C THR A 250 9.36 11.51 -3.78
N PRO A 251 10.30 11.97 -2.94
CA PRO A 251 11.62 12.30 -3.44
C PRO A 251 12.31 11.02 -3.92
N ILE A 252 13.20 11.17 -4.90
CA ILE A 252 14.06 10.10 -5.39
C ILE A 252 15.47 10.68 -5.56
N ILE A 253 16.47 9.82 -5.78
CA ILE A 253 17.90 10.23 -5.87
C ILE A 253 18.10 11.46 -6.77
N VAL A 254 17.41 11.51 -7.90
CA VAL A 254 17.43 12.66 -8.81
C VAL A 254 16.01 13.15 -9.04
N GLY A 255 15.64 14.24 -8.35
CA GLY A 255 14.35 14.89 -8.55
C GLY A 255 13.24 14.34 -7.67
N LYS A 256 12.02 14.35 -8.19
CA LYS A 256 10.81 14.03 -7.42
C LYS A 256 9.73 13.43 -8.30
N VAL A 257 9.11 12.36 -7.83
CA VAL A 257 7.94 11.78 -8.46
C VAL A 257 6.71 12.23 -7.69
N THR A 258 5.67 12.63 -8.42
CA THR A 258 4.40 13.06 -7.86
C THR A 258 3.27 12.40 -8.63
N GLY A 259 2.38 11.69 -7.95
CA GLY A 259 1.13 11.23 -8.56
C GLY A 259 -0.03 12.09 -8.10
N ARG A 260 -0.95 12.39 -9.01
CA ARG A 260 -2.19 13.10 -8.70
C ARG A 260 -3.37 12.41 -9.35
N ILE A 261 -4.51 12.36 -8.66
CA ILE A 261 -5.76 11.92 -9.28
C ILE A 261 -6.11 12.86 -10.44
N SER A 262 -6.53 12.29 -11.56
CA SER A 262 -6.95 13.03 -12.76
C SER A 262 -8.42 12.81 -13.09
N SER A 263 -8.94 11.61 -12.82
CA SER A 263 -10.36 11.30 -12.99
C SER A 263 -10.78 10.12 -12.12
N TYR A 264 -12.09 9.99 -11.90
CA TYR A 264 -12.69 8.85 -11.22
C TYR A 264 -14.09 8.56 -11.79
N LYS A 265 -14.55 7.32 -11.61
CA LYS A 265 -15.91 6.87 -11.92
C LYS A 265 -16.38 5.90 -10.83
N ASN A 266 -17.69 5.92 -10.57
CA ASN A 266 -18.35 5.01 -9.62
C ASN A 266 -17.71 4.99 -8.22
N LEU A 267 -17.37 6.19 -7.70
CA LEU A 267 -17.08 6.28 -6.27
C LEU A 267 -18.35 5.95 -5.50
N LYS A 268 -18.21 5.18 -4.43
CA LYS A 268 -19.36 4.75 -3.62
C LYS A 268 -20.03 5.93 -2.91
N HIS A 269 -19.23 6.87 -2.41
CA HIS A 269 -19.74 8.04 -1.69
C HIS A 269 -19.52 9.32 -2.52
N PRO A 270 -20.32 10.37 -2.31
CA PRO A 270 -20.02 11.69 -2.85
C PRO A 270 -18.65 12.18 -2.40
N LEU A 271 -17.89 12.82 -3.30
CA LEU A 271 -16.58 13.42 -2.99
C LEU A 271 -16.74 14.74 -2.21
N SER A 272 -17.28 14.67 -1.00
CA SER A 272 -17.64 15.81 -0.16
C SER A 272 -16.44 16.58 0.38
N SER A 273 -15.23 16.03 0.27
CA SER A 273 -13.97 16.72 0.58
C SER A 273 -13.65 17.87 -0.37
N LYS A 274 -14.22 17.89 -1.58
CA LYS A 274 -13.97 18.94 -2.58
C LYS A 274 -14.54 20.28 -2.13
N ILE A 275 -13.71 21.31 -2.16
CA ILE A 275 -14.08 22.69 -1.85
C ILE A 275 -14.56 23.35 -3.14
N ARG A 276 -15.73 24.02 -3.08
CA ARG A 276 -16.30 24.78 -4.19
C ARG A 276 -15.58 26.10 -4.37
#